data_AF-A0A4Z2DU22-F1
#
_entry.id   AF-A0A4Z2DU22-F1
#
_cell.length_a   1.000
_cell.length_b   1.000
_cell.length_c   1.000
_cell.angle_alpha   90.00
_cell.angle_beta   90.00
_cell.angle_gamma   90.00
#
_symmetry.space_group_name_H-M   'P 1'
#
loop_
_entity.id
_entity.type
_entity.pdbx_description
1 polymer ?
#
loop_
_entity_poly.entity_id
_entity_poly.type
_entity_poly.pdbx_seq_one_letter_code
_entity_poly.pdbx_strand_id
1 'polypeptide(L)'
;MTTTWSKLICRAEKLLGGPAPFINLSSILSSEAGSLASRARRLAGNVDHPFFSTVRSCLRGKSVNNLFSISSTLSDRFSASVTSERPSGGLIVLLVGQSYTSPTNSTKLYSQHRSISEIFETVHTAVAIHKSLVDLNDLHQNTGDNDESWLKNMEICNKLATLSGDVLLASVSTSLAELHHDKVVDVISEAIGNMIEAEFHELATNANLETININSVVTKWLSFVQLSRGALLGSCCEAALHLTEKHITNLSAIPTDKIYPDWNNLSSIVKRFGSTWACLTRLTEEREHIQRTWSTDQTADAYWSTKKEMRCSKRNIFAYHPSVIPHYSEFGLNEPTFADALLTSLSLSRTRYKLIDVIDKILSEYNQIGCELAEKLREYFTLIVLNSEQCSTYSYTNPYHTQKTTKYSPSTELLGEMVDKLISDCNCSP
;
A
#
# COMPACT_ATOMS: atom_id res chain seq x y z
N MET A 1 4.50 0.66 28.64
CA MET A 1 5.46 0.25 27.58
C MET A 1 4.87 0.70 26.26
N THR A 2 5.58 1.49 25.45
CA THR A 2 5.10 1.88 24.13
C THR A 2 4.95 0.64 23.25
N THR A 3 3.76 0.43 22.69
CA THR A 3 3.46 -0.72 21.83
C THR A 3 4.15 -0.51 20.49
N THR A 4 5.04 -1.42 20.09
CA THR A 4 5.74 -1.38 18.79
C THR A 4 4.92 -2.12 17.75
N TRP A 5 5.03 -1.75 16.48
CA TRP A 5 4.34 -2.44 15.40
C TRP A 5 4.71 -3.92 15.32
N SER A 6 5.98 -4.27 15.52
CA SER A 6 6.46 -5.65 15.56
C SER A 6 5.71 -6.53 16.57
N LYS A 7 5.33 -5.98 17.74
CA LYS A 7 4.54 -6.69 18.75
C LYS A 7 3.08 -6.86 18.31
N LEU A 8 2.48 -5.83 17.70
CA LEU A 8 1.11 -5.88 17.19
C LEU A 8 0.98 -6.88 16.04
N ILE A 9 1.90 -6.85 15.08
CA ILE A 9 1.97 -7.78 13.96
C ILE A 9 2.11 -9.22 14.47
N CYS A 10 3.08 -9.49 15.35
CA CYS A 10 3.28 -10.83 15.91
C CYS A 10 2.03 -11.35 16.64
N ARG A 11 1.30 -10.48 17.35
CA ARG A 11 0.02 -10.83 17.99
C ARG A 11 -1.06 -11.15 16.95
N ALA A 12 -1.12 -10.39 15.86
CA ALA A 12 -2.08 -10.60 14.79
C ALA A 12 -1.83 -11.92 14.08
N GLU A 13 -0.58 -12.21 13.72
CA GLU A 13 -0.20 -13.47 13.09
C GLU A 13 -0.50 -14.67 14.00
N LYS A 14 -0.25 -14.56 15.32
CA LYS A 14 -0.62 -15.59 16.29
C LYS A 14 -2.13 -15.80 16.34
N LEU A 15 -2.90 -14.72 16.39
CA LEU A 15 -4.36 -14.77 16.40
C LEU A 15 -4.91 -15.43 15.13
N LEU A 16 -4.30 -15.11 13.98
CA LEU A 16 -4.69 -15.60 12.67
C LEU A 16 -4.07 -16.96 12.35
N GLY A 17 -3.27 -17.56 13.23
CA GLY A 17 -2.65 -18.87 13.02
C GLY A 17 -1.61 -18.88 11.88
N GLY A 18 -0.91 -17.78 11.66
CA GLY A 18 0.19 -17.66 10.69
C GLY A 18 0.37 -16.23 10.15
N PRO A 19 1.47 -15.99 9.41
CA PRO A 19 1.69 -14.71 8.74
C PRO A 19 0.56 -14.40 7.74
N ALA A 20 0.39 -13.12 7.42
CA ALA A 20 -0.52 -12.72 6.36
C ALA A 20 -0.12 -13.38 5.03
N PRO A 21 -1.08 -13.91 4.25
CA PRO A 21 -0.81 -14.40 2.90
C PRO A 21 -0.14 -13.31 2.06
N PHE A 22 0.74 -13.72 1.15
CA PHE A 22 1.46 -12.79 0.28
C PHE A 22 1.18 -13.09 -1.20
N ILE A 23 1.96 -13.99 -1.80
CA ILE A 23 1.75 -14.40 -3.18
C ILE A 23 1.79 -15.92 -3.20
N ASN A 24 0.71 -16.57 -3.63
CA ASN A 24 0.77 -17.98 -3.94
C ASN A 24 1.36 -18.18 -5.33
N LEU A 25 2.68 -18.36 -5.37
CA LEU A 25 3.37 -18.70 -6.60
C LEU A 25 3.05 -20.12 -7.09
N SER A 26 2.33 -20.97 -6.33
CA SER A 26 2.00 -22.34 -6.77
C SER A 26 1.09 -22.36 -7.98
N SER A 27 0.24 -21.33 -8.16
CA SER A 27 -0.58 -21.14 -9.37
C SER A 27 0.25 -20.66 -10.57
N ILE A 28 1.39 -20.02 -10.29
CA ILE A 28 2.33 -19.47 -11.29
C ILE A 28 3.42 -20.47 -11.66
N LEU A 29 3.72 -21.47 -10.82
CA LEU A 29 4.79 -22.48 -10.96
C LEU A 29 4.60 -23.50 -12.10
N SER A 30 4.05 -23.05 -13.23
CA SER A 30 4.10 -23.77 -14.50
C SER A 30 5.53 -23.76 -15.09
N SER A 31 5.78 -24.59 -16.10
CA SER A 31 7.06 -24.64 -16.83
C SER A 31 7.49 -23.25 -17.36
N GLU A 32 6.52 -22.41 -17.67
CA GLU A 32 6.70 -21.08 -18.27
C GLU A 32 7.27 -20.08 -17.26
N ALA A 33 6.74 -20.03 -16.03
CA ALA A 33 7.27 -19.14 -15.00
C ALA A 33 8.67 -19.55 -14.54
N GLY A 34 8.97 -20.85 -14.51
CA GLY A 34 10.32 -21.35 -14.28
C GLY A 34 11.31 -20.86 -15.34
N SER A 35 10.90 -20.86 -16.61
CA SER A 35 11.68 -20.27 -17.72
C SER A 35 11.86 -18.76 -17.55
N LEU A 36 10.79 -18.03 -17.16
CA LEU A 36 10.84 -16.59 -16.92
C LEU A 36 11.82 -16.23 -15.79
N ALA A 37 11.72 -16.93 -14.65
CA ALA A 37 12.59 -16.74 -13.49
C ALA A 37 14.06 -17.05 -13.82
N SER A 38 14.32 -18.09 -14.61
CA SER A 38 15.67 -18.43 -15.09
C SER A 38 16.29 -17.32 -15.94
N ARG A 39 15.52 -16.74 -16.87
CA ARG A 39 15.97 -15.61 -17.70
C ARG A 39 16.22 -14.36 -16.85
N ALA A 40 15.30 -14.05 -15.93
CA ALA A 40 15.45 -12.93 -15.00
C ALA A 40 16.74 -13.05 -14.18
N ARG A 41 17.03 -14.24 -13.64
CA ARG A 41 18.24 -14.50 -12.85
C ARG A 41 19.53 -14.24 -13.64
N ARG A 42 19.57 -14.65 -14.91
CA ARG A 42 20.74 -14.42 -15.78
C ARG A 42 20.98 -12.94 -16.06
N LEU A 43 19.92 -12.14 -16.14
CA LEU A 43 20.01 -10.71 -16.43
C LEU A 43 20.30 -9.86 -15.19
N ALA A 44 19.85 -10.30 -14.01
CA ALA A 44 20.04 -9.58 -12.75
C ALA A 44 21.51 -9.31 -12.37
N GLY A 45 22.46 -10.09 -12.90
CA GLY A 45 23.89 -9.88 -12.67
C GLY A 45 24.59 -8.97 -13.67
N ASN A 46 23.94 -8.66 -14.80
CA ASN A 46 24.55 -7.97 -15.94
C ASN A 46 23.92 -6.60 -16.23
N VAL A 47 22.75 -6.31 -15.64
CA VAL A 47 21.94 -5.15 -15.97
C VAL A 47 21.42 -4.52 -14.68
N ASP A 48 21.61 -3.21 -14.56
CA ASP A 48 20.98 -2.42 -13.50
C ASP A 48 19.62 -1.91 -14.00
N HIS A 49 18.59 -2.75 -13.85
CA HIS A 49 17.22 -2.44 -14.26
C HIS A 49 16.30 -2.34 -13.04
N PRO A 50 15.42 -1.31 -12.93
CA PRO A 50 14.55 -1.10 -11.77
C PRO A 50 13.73 -2.33 -11.39
N PHE A 51 13.22 -3.08 -12.38
CA PHE A 51 12.59 -4.40 -12.23
C PHE A 51 13.20 -5.28 -11.13
N PHE A 52 14.53 -5.47 -11.10
CA PHE A 52 15.16 -6.35 -10.13
C PHE A 52 15.11 -5.78 -8.71
N SER A 53 15.27 -4.46 -8.58
CA SER A 53 15.15 -3.78 -7.30
C SER A 53 13.72 -3.81 -6.77
N THR A 54 12.73 -3.66 -7.66
CA THR A 54 11.30 -3.75 -7.38
C THR A 54 10.91 -5.14 -6.93
N VAL A 55 11.23 -6.17 -7.71
CA VAL A 55 10.98 -7.57 -7.35
C VAL A 55 11.63 -7.89 -6.00
N ARG A 56 12.90 -7.51 -5.79
CA ARG A 56 13.57 -7.74 -4.51
C ARG A 56 12.83 -7.03 -3.37
N SER A 57 12.39 -5.79 -3.56
CA SER A 57 11.70 -5.02 -2.53
C SER A 57 10.32 -5.59 -2.19
N CYS A 58 9.54 -6.02 -3.18
CA CYS A 58 8.26 -6.69 -2.94
C CYS A 58 8.43 -8.01 -2.17
N LEU A 59 9.54 -8.73 -2.42
CA LEU A 59 9.84 -10.03 -1.81
C LEU A 59 10.63 -9.94 -0.48
N ARG A 60 11.15 -8.77 -0.09
CA ARG A 60 11.99 -8.62 1.12
C ARG A 60 11.25 -9.04 2.39
N GLY A 61 11.91 -9.84 3.23
CA GLY A 61 11.37 -10.31 4.50
C GLY A 61 10.31 -11.42 4.38
N LYS A 62 9.96 -11.84 3.17
CA LYS A 62 8.94 -12.86 2.92
C LYS A 62 9.61 -14.12 2.35
N SER A 63 9.34 -15.28 2.95
CA SER A 63 9.92 -16.57 2.54
C SER A 63 9.34 -17.02 1.20
N VAL A 64 9.86 -16.48 0.10
CA VAL A 64 9.69 -17.08 -1.23
C VAL A 64 10.74 -18.18 -1.40
N ASN A 65 10.28 -19.42 -1.51
CA ASN A 65 11.13 -20.57 -1.82
C ASN A 65 12.02 -20.26 -3.04
N ASN A 66 13.33 -20.08 -2.85
CA ASN A 66 14.48 -20.17 -3.79
C ASN A 66 14.38 -19.68 -5.26
N LEU A 67 13.28 -19.07 -5.70
CA LEU A 67 13.03 -18.70 -7.10
C LEU A 67 13.83 -17.45 -7.52
N PHE A 68 14.01 -16.52 -6.59
CA PHE A 68 14.71 -15.26 -6.81
C PHE A 68 15.81 -15.02 -5.77
N SER A 69 16.58 -16.06 -5.41
CA SER A 69 17.82 -15.87 -4.66
C SER A 69 18.83 -15.14 -5.56
N ILE A 70 18.66 -13.82 -5.66
CA ILE A 70 19.53 -12.89 -6.36
C ILE A 70 20.51 -12.41 -5.29
N SER A 71 21.80 -12.71 -5.45
CA SER A 71 22.83 -12.43 -4.44
C SER A 71 22.76 -10.99 -3.96
N SER A 72 22.76 -10.83 -2.64
CA SER A 72 22.65 -9.57 -1.90
C SER A 72 23.85 -8.62 -2.03
N THR A 73 24.84 -8.91 -2.89
CA THR A 73 26.17 -8.28 -2.81
C THR A 73 26.33 -6.96 -3.57
N LEU A 74 25.32 -6.50 -4.33
CA LEU A 74 25.41 -5.25 -5.11
C LEU A 74 24.42 -4.14 -4.70
N SER A 75 23.48 -4.37 -3.77
CA SER A 75 22.42 -3.39 -3.44
C SER A 75 22.50 -2.72 -2.07
N ASP A 76 23.52 -3.01 -1.25
CA ASP A 76 23.68 -2.36 0.05
C ASP A 76 24.00 -0.86 -0.05
N ARG A 77 24.20 -0.32 -1.27
CA ARG A 77 24.40 1.12 -1.50
C ARG A 77 23.14 1.92 -1.83
N PHE A 78 22.01 1.28 -2.21
CA PHE A 78 20.83 2.02 -2.71
C PHE A 78 19.48 1.65 -2.10
N SER A 79 19.45 0.97 -0.96
CA SER A 79 18.16 0.70 -0.30
C SER A 79 18.31 0.50 1.19
N ALA A 80 18.65 1.58 1.90
CA ALA A 80 18.11 1.82 3.23
C ALA A 80 16.59 2.11 3.13
N SER A 81 15.85 1.25 2.43
CA SER A 81 14.39 1.19 2.57
C SER A 81 14.18 0.59 3.95
N VAL A 82 13.90 1.47 4.91
CA VAL A 82 13.36 1.15 6.21
C VAL A 82 12.27 0.10 5.96
N THR A 83 12.48 -1.12 6.45
CA THR A 83 11.39 -2.11 6.52
C THR A 83 10.24 -1.36 7.18
N SER A 84 9.13 -1.15 6.47
CA SER A 84 7.98 -0.50 7.07
C SER A 84 7.64 -1.35 8.29
N GLU A 85 7.86 -0.83 9.49
CA GLU A 85 7.55 -1.57 10.72
C GLU A 85 6.06 -1.90 10.78
N ARG A 86 5.25 -1.25 9.94
CA ARG A 86 3.81 -1.28 9.82
C ARG A 86 3.29 -2.60 9.23
N PRO A 87 2.05 -2.99 9.58
CA PRO A 87 1.42 -4.18 9.04
C PRO A 87 1.22 -4.07 7.53
N SER A 88 1.32 -5.22 6.83
CA SER A 88 0.97 -5.29 5.42
C SER A 88 -0.52 -5.03 5.22
N GLY A 89 -0.92 -4.52 4.05
CA GLY A 89 -2.33 -4.32 3.75
C GLY A 89 -3.12 -5.63 3.78
N GLY A 90 -2.52 -6.74 3.33
CA GLY A 90 -3.11 -8.06 3.46
C GLY A 90 -3.42 -8.47 4.91
N LEU A 91 -2.62 -8.05 5.89
CA LEU A 91 -2.91 -8.32 7.31
C LEU A 91 -4.14 -7.53 7.78
N ILE A 92 -4.28 -6.28 7.35
CA ILE A 92 -5.43 -5.43 7.66
C ILE A 92 -6.71 -6.00 7.07
N VAL A 93 -6.68 -6.39 5.79
CA VAL A 93 -7.79 -7.08 5.10
C VAL A 93 -8.23 -8.31 5.89
N LEU A 94 -7.27 -9.14 6.32
CA LEU A 94 -7.57 -10.36 7.06
C LEU A 94 -8.20 -10.07 8.44
N LEU A 95 -7.67 -9.10 9.19
CA LEU A 95 -8.23 -8.69 10.48
C LEU A 95 -9.64 -8.11 10.36
N VAL A 96 -9.90 -7.30 9.33
CA VAL A 96 -11.23 -6.77 9.01
C VAL A 96 -12.19 -7.92 8.71
N GLY A 97 -11.81 -8.84 7.82
CA GLY A 97 -12.63 -10.02 7.52
C GLY A 97 -12.94 -10.85 8.76
N GLN A 98 -11.94 -11.07 9.63
CA GLN A 98 -12.10 -11.81 10.89
C GLN A 98 -12.80 -11.05 12.02
N SER A 99 -13.18 -9.77 11.82
CA SER A 99 -13.89 -9.00 12.84
C SER A 99 -15.34 -9.47 13.04
N TYR A 100 -15.91 -10.14 12.04
CA TYR A 100 -17.31 -10.54 11.99
C TYR A 100 -17.51 -12.07 11.98
N THR A 101 -16.44 -12.87 12.10
CA THR A 101 -16.46 -14.35 11.99
C THR A 101 -16.69 -15.10 13.30
N SER A 102 -16.74 -14.37 14.44
CA SER A 102 -16.83 -14.92 15.79
C SER A 102 -17.89 -16.02 16.02
N PRO A 103 -19.07 -16.03 15.34
CA PRO A 103 -20.08 -17.05 15.60
C PRO A 103 -19.98 -18.32 14.73
N THR A 104 -19.10 -18.39 13.72
CA THR A 104 -19.17 -19.47 12.71
C THR A 104 -18.00 -20.44 12.70
N ASN A 105 -16.81 -20.04 13.19
CA ASN A 105 -15.57 -20.84 13.11
C ASN A 105 -15.37 -21.52 11.74
N SER A 106 -15.83 -20.86 10.67
CA SER A 106 -15.88 -21.43 9.32
C SER A 106 -14.49 -21.42 8.72
N THR A 107 -13.88 -22.60 8.61
CA THR A 107 -12.58 -22.79 7.94
C THR A 107 -12.64 -22.33 6.48
N LYS A 108 -13.79 -22.53 5.81
CA LYS A 108 -14.03 -22.06 4.45
C LYS A 108 -13.99 -20.53 4.38
N LEU A 109 -14.79 -19.83 5.19
CA LEU A 109 -14.81 -18.36 5.18
C LEU A 109 -13.44 -17.78 5.51
N TYR A 110 -12.79 -18.37 6.52
CA TYR A 110 -11.43 -18.01 6.90
C TYR A 110 -10.44 -18.15 5.72
N SER A 111 -10.52 -19.25 4.96
CA SER A 111 -9.69 -19.46 3.76
C SER A 111 -9.99 -18.43 2.65
N GLN A 112 -11.25 -18.02 2.50
CA GLN A 112 -11.64 -16.99 1.53
C GLN A 112 -11.09 -15.61 1.93
N HIS A 113 -11.12 -15.24 3.22
CA HIS A 113 -10.49 -14.00 3.70
C HIS A 113 -8.97 -14.02 3.48
N ARG A 114 -8.32 -15.16 3.68
CA ARG A 114 -6.90 -15.34 3.33
C ARG A 114 -6.68 -15.14 1.83
N SER A 115 -7.55 -15.69 0.97
CA SER A 115 -7.47 -15.50 -0.48
C SER A 115 -7.60 -14.02 -0.89
N ILE A 116 -8.53 -13.25 -0.31
CA ILE A 116 -8.61 -11.79 -0.57
C ILE A 116 -7.32 -11.06 -0.13
N SER A 117 -6.76 -11.44 1.01
CA SER A 117 -5.52 -10.85 1.52
C SER A 117 -4.33 -11.13 0.58
N GLU A 118 -4.31 -12.31 -0.01
CA GLU A 118 -3.31 -12.69 -1.00
C GLU A 118 -3.51 -11.99 -2.35
N ILE A 119 -4.76 -11.85 -2.79
CA ILE A 119 -5.13 -11.06 -3.97
C ILE A 119 -4.64 -9.62 -3.81
N PHE A 120 -4.86 -9.00 -2.66
CA PHE A 120 -4.35 -7.66 -2.36
C PHE A 120 -2.85 -7.55 -2.61
N GLU A 121 -2.05 -8.42 -1.98
CA GLU A 121 -0.59 -8.38 -2.09
C GLU A 121 -0.09 -8.73 -3.50
N THR A 122 -0.80 -9.63 -4.20
CA THR A 122 -0.47 -10.04 -5.57
C THR A 122 -0.74 -8.92 -6.57
N VAL A 123 -1.89 -8.24 -6.48
CA VAL A 123 -2.20 -7.05 -7.30
C VAL A 123 -1.18 -5.95 -7.03
N HIS A 124 -0.90 -5.65 -5.76
CA HIS A 124 0.06 -4.61 -5.38
C HIS A 124 1.45 -4.88 -5.96
N THR A 125 1.89 -6.14 -5.90
CA THR A 125 3.17 -6.56 -6.48
C THR A 125 3.17 -6.48 -8.01
N ALA A 126 2.07 -6.89 -8.66
CA ALA A 126 1.95 -6.86 -10.11
C ALA A 126 2.06 -5.43 -10.65
N VAL A 127 1.31 -4.50 -10.06
CA VAL A 127 1.33 -3.08 -10.43
C VAL A 127 2.71 -2.48 -10.18
N ALA A 128 3.35 -2.74 -9.02
CA ALA A 128 4.70 -2.27 -8.74
C ALA A 128 5.71 -2.76 -9.80
N ILE A 129 5.62 -4.04 -10.20
CA ILE A 129 6.48 -4.60 -11.25
C ILE A 129 6.22 -3.91 -12.60
N HIS A 130 4.97 -3.67 -12.99
CA HIS A 130 4.64 -2.93 -14.22
C HIS A 130 5.19 -1.49 -14.20
N LYS A 131 5.22 -0.83 -13.05
CA LYS A 131 5.82 0.51 -12.89
C LYS A 131 7.34 0.55 -13.04
N SER A 132 8.01 -0.61 -13.05
CA SER A 132 9.47 -0.69 -13.14
C SER A 132 10.03 -0.60 -14.56
N LEU A 133 9.17 -0.37 -15.55
CA LEU A 133 9.54 -0.16 -16.95
C LEU A 133 10.36 1.12 -17.11
N VAL A 134 11.31 1.08 -18.04
CA VAL A 134 12.14 2.25 -18.38
C VAL A 134 11.88 2.73 -19.81
N ASP A 135 12.00 4.03 -20.03
CA ASP A 135 12.04 4.59 -21.39
C ASP A 135 13.44 4.38 -21.99
N LEU A 136 13.49 3.53 -23.01
CA LEU A 136 14.74 3.20 -23.71
C LEU A 136 15.29 4.37 -24.54
N ASN A 137 14.41 5.30 -24.99
CA ASN A 137 14.85 6.47 -25.77
C ASN A 137 15.61 7.46 -24.89
N ASP A 138 15.11 7.70 -23.68
CA ASP A 138 15.77 8.56 -22.70
C ASP A 138 17.12 8.00 -22.28
N LEU A 139 17.22 6.67 -22.09
CA LEU A 139 18.48 6.02 -21.78
C LEU A 139 19.50 6.16 -22.93
N HIS A 140 19.07 5.92 -24.17
CA HIS A 140 19.93 6.02 -25.35
C HIS A 140 20.53 7.43 -25.53
N GLN A 141 19.78 8.48 -25.20
CA GLN A 141 20.30 9.86 -25.29
C GLN A 141 21.34 10.18 -24.21
N ASN A 142 21.29 9.51 -23.05
CA ASN A 142 22.11 9.84 -21.89
C ASN A 142 23.43 9.04 -21.79
N THR A 143 23.52 7.83 -22.35
CA THR A 143 24.72 6.98 -22.19
C THR A 143 25.85 7.25 -23.18
N GLY A 144 25.64 8.00 -24.27
CA GLY A 144 26.69 8.44 -25.21
C GLY A 144 27.42 7.34 -26.00
N ASP A 145 27.51 6.13 -25.47
CA ASP A 145 28.07 4.93 -26.09
C ASP A 145 26.94 3.95 -26.42
N ASN A 146 26.84 3.61 -27.70
CA ASN A 146 25.89 2.66 -28.26
C ASN A 146 26.30 1.21 -27.91
N ASP A 147 26.28 0.82 -26.63
CA ASP A 147 26.35 -0.60 -26.29
C ASP A 147 24.99 -1.26 -26.62
N GLU A 148 24.87 -1.67 -27.88
CA GLU A 148 23.71 -2.37 -28.44
C GLU A 148 23.33 -3.60 -27.59
N SER A 149 24.31 -4.25 -26.96
CA SER A 149 24.09 -5.38 -26.06
C SER A 149 23.44 -4.95 -24.74
N TRP A 150 23.89 -3.85 -24.15
CA TRP A 150 23.25 -3.30 -22.95
C TRP A 150 21.81 -2.87 -23.21
N LEU A 151 21.56 -2.12 -24.29
CA LEU A 151 20.21 -1.64 -24.63
C LEU A 151 19.26 -2.81 -24.89
N LYS A 152 19.73 -3.84 -25.59
CA LYS A 152 18.97 -5.08 -25.80
C LYS A 152 18.65 -5.79 -24.49
N ASN A 153 19.58 -5.80 -23.54
CA ASN A 153 19.33 -6.37 -22.22
C ASN A 153 18.30 -5.56 -21.41
N MET A 154 18.32 -4.22 -21.50
CA MET A 154 17.27 -3.35 -20.92
C MET A 154 15.90 -3.64 -21.54
N GLU A 155 15.82 -3.79 -22.87
CA GLU A 155 14.58 -4.14 -23.56
C GLU A 155 14.04 -5.51 -23.10
N ILE A 156 14.92 -6.51 -22.92
CA ILE A 156 14.51 -7.81 -22.38
C ILE A 156 13.99 -7.66 -20.94
N CYS A 157 14.61 -6.81 -20.12
CA CYS A 157 14.14 -6.55 -18.76
C CYS A 157 12.76 -5.87 -18.74
N ASN A 158 12.49 -4.93 -19.65
CA ASN A 158 11.14 -4.37 -19.84
C ASN A 158 10.12 -5.48 -20.16
N LYS A 159 10.46 -6.39 -21.09
CA LYS A 159 9.60 -7.55 -21.41
C LYS A 159 9.37 -8.45 -20.20
N LEU A 160 10.39 -8.68 -19.38
CA LEU A 160 10.25 -9.44 -18.14
C LEU A 160 9.30 -8.76 -17.15
N ALA A 161 9.43 -7.44 -16.98
CA ALA A 161 8.57 -6.66 -16.10
C ALA A 161 7.11 -6.73 -16.56
N THR A 162 6.82 -6.45 -17.84
CA THR A 162 5.47 -6.55 -18.41
C THR A 162 4.87 -7.95 -18.18
N LEU A 163 5.57 -9.01 -18.62
CA LEU A 163 5.04 -10.37 -18.53
C LEU A 163 4.89 -10.87 -17.09
N SER A 164 5.78 -10.47 -16.18
CA SER A 164 5.69 -10.88 -14.77
C SER A 164 4.47 -10.28 -14.09
N GLY A 165 4.19 -8.99 -14.34
CA GLY A 165 2.96 -8.35 -13.83
C GLY A 165 1.70 -8.98 -14.44
N ASP A 166 1.70 -9.28 -15.74
CA ASP A 166 0.54 -9.90 -16.42
C ASP A 166 0.21 -11.28 -15.85
N VAL A 167 1.24 -12.11 -15.61
CA VAL A 167 1.07 -13.44 -15.00
C VAL A 167 0.49 -13.34 -13.59
N LEU A 168 0.94 -12.37 -12.79
CA LEU A 168 0.39 -12.13 -11.46
C LEU A 168 -1.09 -11.69 -11.53
N LEU A 169 -1.45 -10.76 -12.42
CA LEU A 169 -2.84 -10.34 -12.60
C LEU A 169 -3.74 -11.45 -13.17
N ALA A 170 -3.20 -12.32 -14.02
CA ALA A 170 -3.91 -13.51 -14.48
C ALA A 170 -4.21 -14.47 -13.30
N SER A 171 -3.24 -14.68 -12.41
CA SER A 171 -3.45 -15.51 -11.21
C SER A 171 -4.48 -14.91 -10.24
N VAL A 172 -4.53 -13.58 -10.14
CA VAL A 172 -5.58 -12.86 -9.40
C VAL A 172 -6.94 -13.12 -10.02
N SER A 173 -7.05 -13.06 -11.36
CA SER A 173 -8.30 -13.33 -12.07
C SER A 173 -8.82 -14.75 -11.79
N THR A 174 -7.93 -15.75 -11.76
CA THR A 174 -8.28 -17.12 -11.38
C THR A 174 -8.75 -17.20 -9.92
N SER A 175 -8.00 -16.59 -8.99
CA SER A 175 -8.33 -16.59 -7.57
C SER A 175 -9.69 -15.93 -7.28
N LEU A 176 -9.98 -14.81 -7.96
CA LEU A 176 -11.28 -14.13 -7.89
C LEU A 176 -12.43 -15.01 -8.40
N ALA A 177 -12.21 -15.75 -9.49
CA ALA A 177 -13.21 -16.67 -10.04
C ALA A 177 -13.51 -17.84 -9.07
N GLU A 178 -12.50 -18.37 -8.38
CA GLU A 178 -12.62 -19.45 -7.39
C GLU A 178 -13.45 -19.05 -6.15
N LEU A 179 -13.54 -17.75 -5.85
CA LEU A 179 -14.39 -17.25 -4.77
C LEU A 179 -15.89 -17.35 -5.09
N HIS A 180 -16.25 -17.49 -6.37
CA HIS A 180 -17.64 -17.57 -6.86
C HIS A 180 -18.54 -16.47 -6.26
N HIS A 181 -18.04 -15.23 -6.29
CA HIS A 181 -18.74 -14.06 -5.76
C HIS A 181 -18.58 -12.86 -6.70
N ASP A 182 -19.64 -12.58 -7.46
CA ASP A 182 -19.73 -11.50 -8.44
C ASP A 182 -19.40 -10.13 -7.86
N LYS A 183 -19.97 -9.76 -6.70
CA LYS A 183 -19.70 -8.46 -6.09
C LYS A 183 -18.23 -8.29 -5.67
N VAL A 184 -17.58 -9.35 -5.22
CA VAL A 184 -16.14 -9.35 -4.90
C VAL A 184 -15.30 -9.13 -6.16
N VAL A 185 -15.65 -9.82 -7.26
CA VAL A 185 -14.99 -9.64 -8.56
C VAL A 185 -15.13 -8.20 -9.04
N ASP A 186 -16.34 -7.64 -8.95
CA ASP A 186 -16.67 -6.26 -9.35
C ASP A 186 -15.82 -5.22 -8.60
N VAL A 187 -15.87 -5.21 -7.26
CA VAL A 187 -15.19 -4.18 -6.46
C VAL A 187 -13.66 -4.25 -6.52
N ILE A 188 -13.08 -5.45 -6.71
CA ILE A 188 -11.64 -5.62 -6.84
C ILE A 188 -11.19 -5.26 -8.27
N SER A 189 -11.97 -5.61 -9.30
CA SER A 189 -11.65 -5.22 -10.69
C SER A 189 -11.68 -3.71 -10.87
N GLU A 190 -12.66 -3.02 -10.28
CA GLU A 190 -12.73 -1.55 -10.24
C GLU A 190 -11.48 -0.97 -9.56
N ALA A 191 -11.07 -1.55 -8.41
CA ALA A 191 -9.89 -1.08 -7.69
C ALA A 191 -8.59 -1.25 -8.47
N ILE A 192 -8.43 -2.34 -9.24
CA ILE A 192 -7.28 -2.52 -10.16
C ILE A 192 -7.28 -1.40 -11.21
N GLY A 193 -8.44 -1.09 -11.80
CA GLY A 193 -8.59 0.03 -12.73
C GLY A 193 -8.16 1.37 -12.12
N ASN A 194 -8.62 1.66 -10.90
CA ASN A 194 -8.27 2.88 -10.17
C ASN A 194 -6.76 2.99 -9.90
N MET A 195 -6.08 1.89 -9.57
CA MET A 195 -4.62 1.89 -9.37
C MET A 195 -3.88 2.24 -10.67
N ILE A 196 -4.31 1.70 -11.81
CA ILE A 196 -3.70 2.00 -13.10
C ILE A 196 -4.00 3.44 -13.53
N GLU A 197 -5.21 3.94 -13.27
CA GLU A 197 -5.56 5.34 -13.52
C GLU A 197 -4.65 6.31 -12.76
N ALA A 198 -4.21 5.94 -11.55
CA ALA A 198 -3.29 6.76 -10.76
C ALA A 198 -1.96 7.05 -11.46
N GLU A 199 -1.47 6.17 -12.34
CA GLU A 199 -0.24 6.36 -13.12
C GLU A 199 -0.37 7.46 -14.18
N PHE A 200 -1.60 7.78 -14.58
CA PHE A 200 -1.92 8.87 -15.50
C PHE A 200 -2.41 10.13 -14.78
N HIS A 201 -2.40 10.12 -13.44
CA HIS A 201 -2.77 11.26 -12.64
C HIS A 201 -1.80 12.43 -12.86
N GLU A 202 -2.28 13.67 -12.70
CA GLU A 202 -1.48 14.89 -12.92
C GLU A 202 -0.18 14.92 -12.09
N LEU A 203 -0.22 14.34 -10.89
CA LEU A 203 0.95 14.21 -10.02
C LEU A 203 1.99 13.20 -10.52
N ALA A 204 1.56 12.11 -11.15
CA ALA A 204 2.46 11.09 -11.71
C ALA A 204 3.10 11.59 -13.01
N THR A 205 2.32 12.27 -13.85
CA THR A 205 2.77 12.75 -15.17
C THR A 205 3.51 14.08 -15.12
N ASN A 206 3.57 14.74 -13.96
CA ASN A 206 4.04 16.12 -13.80
C ASN A 206 3.35 17.14 -14.73
N ALA A 207 2.19 16.78 -15.28
CA ALA A 207 1.42 17.62 -16.19
C ALA A 207 0.61 18.65 -15.38
N ASN A 208 0.59 19.91 -15.86
CA ASN A 208 -0.31 20.97 -15.37
C ASN A 208 -0.14 21.39 -13.88
N LEU A 209 1.05 21.23 -13.30
CA LEU A 209 1.38 21.88 -12.03
C LEU A 209 1.65 23.37 -12.23
N GLU A 210 0.66 24.18 -12.62
CA GLU A 210 0.78 25.65 -12.64
C GLU A 210 0.87 26.21 -11.20
N THR A 211 0.84 27.54 -11.00
CA THR A 211 0.80 28.14 -9.64
C THR A 211 -0.47 27.71 -8.91
N ILE A 212 -0.38 26.62 -8.15
CA ILE A 212 -1.50 25.97 -7.47
C ILE A 212 -1.51 26.40 -6.00
N ASN A 213 -2.68 26.83 -5.51
CA ASN A 213 -2.96 27.04 -4.08
C ASN A 213 -2.76 25.73 -3.30
N ILE A 214 -2.17 25.78 -2.10
CA ILE A 214 -1.90 24.63 -1.22
C ILE A 214 -3.10 23.68 -1.11
N ASN A 215 -4.31 24.21 -0.90
CA ASN A 215 -5.52 23.38 -0.80
C ASN A 215 -5.76 22.52 -2.05
N SER A 216 -5.48 23.06 -3.24
CA SER A 216 -5.60 22.30 -4.48
C SER A 216 -4.47 21.27 -4.62
N VAL A 217 -3.26 21.54 -4.13
CA VAL A 217 -2.19 20.54 -4.05
C VAL A 217 -2.60 19.38 -3.13
N VAL A 218 -3.16 19.69 -1.96
CA VAL A 218 -3.66 18.69 -1.00
C VAL A 218 -4.74 17.82 -1.64
N THR A 219 -5.74 18.42 -2.30
CA THR A 219 -6.79 17.67 -3.00
C THR A 219 -6.23 16.75 -4.08
N LYS A 220 -5.28 17.23 -4.89
CA LYS A 220 -4.64 16.41 -5.94
C LYS A 220 -3.84 15.25 -5.33
N TRP A 221 -3.09 15.50 -4.26
CA TRP A 221 -2.32 14.45 -3.59
C TRP A 221 -3.22 13.41 -2.93
N LEU A 222 -4.27 13.83 -2.22
CA LEU A 222 -5.24 12.90 -1.65
C LEU A 222 -5.92 12.05 -2.72
N SER A 223 -6.33 12.66 -3.85
CA SER A 223 -6.91 11.93 -5.00
C SER A 223 -5.94 10.88 -5.54
N PHE A 224 -4.68 11.26 -5.75
CA PHE A 224 -3.64 10.32 -6.21
C PHE A 224 -3.43 9.16 -5.24
N VAL A 225 -3.28 9.43 -3.94
CA VAL A 225 -3.05 8.37 -2.94
C VAL A 225 -4.27 7.47 -2.77
N GLN A 226 -5.48 8.03 -2.87
CA GLN A 226 -6.72 7.27 -2.88
C GLN A 226 -6.80 6.32 -4.07
N LEU A 227 -6.46 6.77 -5.28
CA LEU A 227 -6.45 5.91 -6.46
C LEU A 227 -5.34 4.84 -6.41
N SER A 228 -4.10 5.25 -6.09
CA SER A 228 -2.92 4.38 -6.13
C SER A 228 -2.85 3.35 -5.00
N ARG A 229 -3.34 3.67 -3.80
CA ARG A 229 -3.28 2.76 -2.63
C ARG A 229 -4.63 2.54 -1.96
N GLY A 230 -5.41 3.60 -1.77
CA GLY A 230 -6.65 3.57 -1.01
C GLY A 230 -7.73 2.69 -1.62
N ALA A 231 -7.84 2.70 -2.95
CA ALA A 231 -8.86 1.97 -3.71
C ALA A 231 -8.73 0.47 -3.48
N LEU A 232 -7.53 -0.09 -3.63
CA LEU A 232 -7.30 -1.53 -3.45
C LEU A 232 -7.49 -1.96 -2.00
N LEU A 233 -6.89 -1.27 -1.02
CA LEU A 233 -7.03 -1.67 0.38
C LEU A 233 -8.49 -1.57 0.85
N GLY A 234 -9.17 -0.48 0.49
CA GLY A 234 -10.59 -0.28 0.75
C GLY A 234 -11.46 -1.37 0.14
N SER A 235 -11.32 -1.62 -1.16
CA SER A 235 -12.12 -2.65 -1.86
C SER A 235 -11.83 -4.06 -1.38
N CYS A 236 -10.60 -4.40 -0.98
CA CYS A 236 -10.30 -5.71 -0.40
C CYS A 236 -10.91 -5.89 1.00
N CYS A 237 -10.91 -4.84 1.83
CA CYS A 237 -11.64 -4.85 3.10
C CYS A 237 -13.15 -5.01 2.88
N GLU A 238 -13.71 -4.29 1.90
CA GLU A 238 -15.11 -4.41 1.48
C GLU A 238 -15.45 -5.83 0.99
N ALA A 239 -14.60 -6.41 0.14
CA ALA A 239 -14.75 -7.76 -0.40
C ALA A 239 -14.72 -8.84 0.71
N ALA A 240 -13.86 -8.68 1.71
CA ALA A 240 -13.85 -9.58 2.87
C ALA A 240 -15.18 -9.52 3.64
N LEU A 241 -15.79 -8.33 3.75
CA LEU A 241 -17.12 -8.18 4.35
C LEU A 241 -18.20 -8.86 3.51
N HIS A 242 -18.21 -8.69 2.19
CA HIS A 242 -19.18 -9.35 1.28
C HIS A 242 -19.15 -10.88 1.42
N LEU A 243 -17.96 -11.47 1.56
CA LEU A 243 -17.82 -12.91 1.83
C LEU A 243 -18.44 -13.31 3.18
N THR A 244 -18.28 -12.47 4.19
CA THR A 244 -18.87 -12.68 5.51
C THR A 244 -20.40 -12.55 5.46
N GLU A 245 -20.93 -11.53 4.80
CA GLU A 245 -22.36 -11.35 4.57
C GLU A 245 -22.96 -12.58 3.87
N LYS A 246 -22.37 -13.01 2.75
CA LYS A 246 -22.81 -14.20 2.02
C LYS A 246 -22.75 -15.45 2.90
N HIS A 247 -21.74 -15.59 3.75
CA HIS A 247 -21.66 -16.73 4.65
C HIS A 247 -22.77 -16.71 5.70
N ILE A 248 -23.01 -15.56 6.33
CA ILE A 248 -24.03 -15.38 7.38
C ILE A 248 -25.44 -15.60 6.83
N THR A 249 -25.75 -15.01 5.67
CA THR A 249 -27.06 -15.15 5.01
C THR A 249 -27.40 -16.59 4.60
N ASN A 250 -26.39 -17.43 4.35
CA ASN A 250 -26.56 -18.84 4.02
C ASN A 250 -26.69 -19.77 5.25
N LEU A 251 -26.49 -19.28 6.48
CA LEU A 251 -26.70 -20.09 7.68
C LEU A 251 -28.22 -20.27 7.89
N SER A 252 -28.72 -21.47 7.59
CA SER A 252 -30.13 -21.88 7.52
C SER A 252 -30.93 -21.87 8.83
N ALA A 253 -30.56 -21.03 9.81
CA ALA A 253 -31.30 -20.82 11.05
C ALA A 253 -31.39 -19.31 11.34
N ILE A 254 -32.32 -18.63 10.69
CA ILE A 254 -32.64 -17.23 11.01
C ILE A 254 -33.90 -17.24 11.87
N PRO A 255 -33.81 -16.98 13.19
CA PRO A 255 -34.97 -16.56 13.96
C PRO A 255 -35.51 -15.27 13.34
N THR A 256 -36.82 -15.25 13.08
CA THR A 256 -37.58 -14.17 12.41
C THR A 256 -37.50 -12.81 13.11
N ASP A 257 -36.88 -12.73 14.29
CA ASP A 257 -36.77 -11.52 15.12
C ASP A 257 -35.36 -10.87 15.11
N LYS A 258 -34.45 -11.28 14.20
CA LYS A 258 -33.08 -10.76 14.16
C LYS A 258 -32.91 -9.58 13.19
N ILE A 259 -32.42 -8.44 13.71
CA ILE A 259 -32.00 -7.26 12.93
C ILE A 259 -30.54 -7.45 12.52
N TYR A 260 -30.27 -7.62 11.23
CA TYR A 260 -28.91 -7.62 10.67
C TYR A 260 -28.40 -6.19 10.47
N PRO A 261 -27.07 -5.95 10.45
CA PRO A 261 -26.55 -4.65 10.06
C PRO A 261 -26.97 -4.33 8.62
N ASP A 262 -27.13 -3.05 8.31
CA ASP A 262 -27.26 -2.60 6.93
C ASP A 262 -25.93 -2.85 6.21
N TRP A 263 -25.84 -3.99 5.50
CA TRP A 263 -24.63 -4.44 4.82
C TRP A 263 -24.15 -3.46 3.75
N ASN A 264 -25.04 -2.70 3.12
CA ASN A 264 -24.65 -1.69 2.13
C ASN A 264 -23.97 -0.49 2.81
N ASN A 265 -24.52 -0.04 3.94
CA ASN A 265 -23.88 1.01 4.72
C ASN A 265 -22.55 0.53 5.34
N LEU A 266 -22.54 -0.70 5.88
CA LEU A 266 -21.34 -1.27 6.51
C LEU A 266 -20.21 -1.50 5.50
N SER A 267 -20.52 -2.01 4.30
CA SER A 267 -19.53 -2.20 3.23
C SER A 267 -18.90 -0.86 2.82
N SER A 268 -19.70 0.20 2.67
CA SER A 268 -19.22 1.56 2.42
C SER A 268 -18.30 2.08 3.53
N ILE A 269 -18.67 1.88 4.80
CA ILE A 269 -17.85 2.26 5.95
C ILE A 269 -16.51 1.51 5.96
N VAL A 270 -16.53 0.19 5.74
CA VAL A 270 -15.34 -0.66 5.70
C VAL A 270 -14.42 -0.29 4.53
N LYS A 271 -14.98 0.02 3.36
CA LYS A 271 -14.21 0.53 2.21
C LYS A 271 -13.49 1.83 2.56
N ARG A 272 -14.21 2.79 3.16
CA ARG A 272 -13.65 4.08 3.60
C ARG A 272 -12.60 3.92 4.69
N PHE A 273 -12.80 2.99 5.62
CA PHE A 273 -11.79 2.63 6.63
C PHE A 273 -10.48 2.17 5.97
N GLY A 274 -10.54 1.18 5.06
CA GLY A 274 -9.35 0.66 4.38
C GLY A 274 -8.66 1.72 3.52
N SER A 275 -9.43 2.55 2.80
CA SER A 275 -8.86 3.65 2.02
C SER A 275 -8.18 4.72 2.89
N THR A 276 -8.82 5.10 4.00
CA THR A 276 -8.26 6.08 4.95
C THR A 276 -7.00 5.54 5.62
N TRP A 277 -6.97 4.24 5.97
CA TRP A 277 -5.79 3.56 6.50
C TRP A 277 -4.60 3.67 5.55
N ALA A 278 -4.81 3.36 4.26
CA ALA A 278 -3.77 3.46 3.24
C ALA A 278 -3.25 4.89 3.07
N CYS A 279 -4.17 5.88 3.04
CA CYS A 279 -3.81 7.29 2.92
C CYS A 279 -2.98 7.77 4.11
N LEU A 280 -3.41 7.45 5.35
CA LEU A 280 -2.71 7.83 6.56
C LEU A 280 -1.33 7.15 6.68
N THR A 281 -1.24 5.88 6.24
CA THR A 281 0.03 5.16 6.16
C THR A 281 0.99 5.86 5.20
N ARG A 282 0.53 6.16 3.98
CA ARG A 282 1.34 6.87 2.97
C ARG A 282 1.79 8.24 3.47
N LEU A 283 0.88 9.01 4.07
CA LEU A 283 1.18 10.31 4.67
C LEU A 283 2.33 10.21 5.68
N THR A 284 2.21 9.24 6.59
CA THR A 284 3.17 9.07 7.68
C THR A 284 4.54 8.66 7.15
N GLU A 285 4.58 7.77 6.15
CA GLU A 285 5.82 7.35 5.49
C GLU A 285 6.52 8.51 4.77
N GLU A 286 5.79 9.35 4.03
CA GLU A 286 6.33 10.53 3.36
C GLU A 286 6.89 11.55 4.37
N ARG A 287 6.12 11.82 5.44
CA ARG A 287 6.55 12.77 6.47
C ARG A 287 7.81 12.30 7.20
N GLU A 288 7.85 11.02 7.61
CA GLU A 288 9.04 10.44 8.26
C GLU A 288 10.26 10.46 7.32
N HIS A 289 10.04 10.23 6.02
CA HIS A 289 11.11 10.32 5.01
C HIS A 289 11.73 11.71 4.96
N ILE A 290 10.89 12.76 4.94
CA ILE A 290 11.34 14.15 4.96
C ILE A 290 12.06 14.47 6.27
N GLN A 291 11.51 14.06 7.42
CA GLN A 291 12.13 14.30 8.72
C GLN A 291 13.51 13.65 8.84
N ARG A 292 13.64 12.37 8.45
CA ARG A 292 14.91 11.63 8.49
C ARG A 292 15.97 12.30 7.63
N THR A 293 15.59 12.72 6.42
CA THR A 293 16.53 13.38 5.52
C THR A 293 16.90 14.77 6.04
N TRP A 294 15.91 15.58 6.39
CA TRP A 294 16.13 16.96 6.81
C TRP A 294 16.93 17.09 8.11
N SER A 295 16.74 16.19 9.08
CA SER A 295 17.51 16.19 10.33
C SER A 295 19.02 15.92 10.14
N THR A 296 19.39 15.28 9.02
CA THR A 296 20.79 14.90 8.75
C THR A 296 21.59 16.05 8.10
N ASP A 297 20.91 16.94 7.36
CA ASP A 297 21.54 18.00 6.54
C ASP A 297 21.49 19.42 7.16
N GLN A 298 21.05 19.56 8.42
CA GLN A 298 20.89 20.86 9.08
C GLN A 298 22.19 21.67 9.21
N THR A 299 23.37 21.06 9.01
CA THR A 299 24.67 21.69 9.25
C THR A 299 25.22 22.54 8.10
N ALA A 300 24.61 22.55 6.89
CA ALA A 300 25.19 23.26 5.74
C ALA A 300 24.27 24.28 4.99
N ASP A 301 22.93 24.18 5.02
CA ASP A 301 22.09 24.77 3.94
C ASP A 301 20.87 25.63 4.36
N ALA A 302 20.98 26.48 5.38
CA ALA A 302 19.91 27.44 5.76
C ALA A 302 19.57 28.49 4.66
N TYR A 303 20.32 28.55 3.55
CA TYR A 303 20.18 29.55 2.49
C TYR A 303 19.77 28.98 1.12
N TRP A 304 19.48 27.68 1.02
CA TRP A 304 19.03 27.10 -0.24
C TRP A 304 17.63 27.59 -0.61
N SER A 305 17.38 27.84 -1.90
CA SER A 305 16.07 28.31 -2.42
C SER A 305 15.35 27.20 -3.17
N THR A 306 14.02 27.16 -3.12
CA THR A 306 13.20 26.18 -3.85
C THR A 306 13.50 26.09 -5.35
N LYS A 307 13.82 27.21 -6.01
CA LYS A 307 14.22 27.25 -7.43
C LYS A 307 15.58 26.62 -7.72
N LYS A 308 16.46 26.57 -6.73
CA LYS A 308 17.76 25.91 -6.84
C LYS A 308 17.57 24.40 -6.64
N GLU A 309 16.71 24.02 -5.69
CA GLU A 309 16.33 22.62 -5.41
C GLU A 309 15.70 21.96 -6.63
N MET A 310 14.66 22.60 -7.18
CA MET A 310 13.95 22.07 -8.34
C MET A 310 14.83 21.97 -9.58
N ARG A 311 15.82 22.86 -9.74
CA ARG A 311 16.77 22.79 -10.86
C ARG A 311 17.75 21.63 -10.73
N CYS A 312 18.13 21.24 -9.50
CA CYS A 312 18.91 20.04 -9.27
C CYS A 312 18.07 18.78 -9.52
N SER A 313 16.83 18.74 -9.03
CA SER A 313 15.93 17.59 -9.21
C SER A 313 15.52 17.37 -10.68
N LYS A 314 15.21 18.43 -11.45
CA LYS A 314 14.82 18.31 -12.87
C LYS A 314 15.92 17.79 -13.80
N ARG A 315 17.18 17.79 -13.38
CA ARG A 315 18.30 17.57 -14.30
C ARG A 315 18.74 16.13 -14.46
N ASN A 316 18.19 15.16 -13.73
CA ASN A 316 18.60 13.77 -13.92
C ASN A 316 17.80 12.78 -13.06
N ILE A 317 17.11 11.83 -13.70
CA ILE A 317 16.68 10.57 -13.08
C ILE A 317 17.89 9.61 -12.95
N PHE A 318 18.85 9.75 -13.88
CA PHE A 318 20.19 9.13 -14.03
C PHE A 318 21.32 9.58 -13.07
N ALA A 319 21.55 10.88 -12.99
CA ALA A 319 22.69 11.42 -12.26
C ALA A 319 22.36 11.74 -10.80
N TYR A 320 23.17 11.15 -9.93
CA TYR A 320 23.40 11.54 -8.56
C TYR A 320 23.81 13.02 -8.45
N HIS A 321 22.84 13.93 -8.48
CA HIS A 321 23.02 15.24 -7.90
C HIS A 321 22.35 15.26 -6.53
N PRO A 322 23.01 15.77 -5.48
CA PRO A 322 22.42 15.84 -4.16
C PRO A 322 21.26 16.85 -4.20
N SER A 323 20.02 16.33 -4.24
CA SER A 323 18.86 17.07 -3.75
C SER A 323 18.89 17.01 -2.24
N VAL A 324 18.47 18.11 -1.60
CA VAL A 324 18.39 18.21 -0.14
C VAL A 324 17.22 17.39 0.38
N ILE A 325 16.21 17.13 -0.47
CA ILE A 325 15.17 16.12 -0.21
C ILE A 325 15.26 15.05 -1.30
N PRO A 326 15.70 13.81 -0.99
CA PRO A 326 15.70 12.71 -1.94
C PRO A 326 14.25 12.32 -2.26
N HIS A 327 14.03 11.87 -3.48
CA HIS A 327 12.72 11.35 -3.90
C HIS A 327 12.27 10.23 -2.95
N TYR A 328 11.01 10.31 -2.54
CA TYR A 328 10.41 9.19 -1.83
C TYR A 328 10.32 8.00 -2.78
N SER A 329 10.77 6.84 -2.32
CA SER A 329 10.74 5.61 -3.11
C SER A 329 9.83 4.57 -2.47
N GLU A 330 8.99 3.94 -3.29
CA GLU A 330 8.22 2.75 -2.94
C GLU A 330 8.68 1.58 -3.80
N PHE A 331 8.99 0.44 -3.19
CA PHE A 331 9.61 -0.71 -3.88
C PHE A 331 10.83 -0.35 -4.74
N GLY A 332 11.60 0.67 -4.35
CA GLY A 332 12.75 1.13 -5.12
C GLY A 332 12.40 1.94 -6.38
N LEU A 333 11.13 2.33 -6.55
CA LEU A 333 10.67 3.22 -7.60
C LEU A 333 10.31 4.58 -7.00
N ASN A 334 10.65 5.67 -7.69
CA ASN A 334 10.29 7.01 -7.25
C ASN A 334 8.78 7.21 -7.37
N GLU A 335 8.15 7.71 -6.32
CA GLU A 335 6.72 8.01 -6.31
C GLU A 335 6.51 9.51 -6.06
N PRO A 336 5.51 10.14 -6.71
CA PRO A 336 5.21 11.54 -6.45
C PRO A 336 4.68 11.72 -5.03
N THR A 337 5.16 12.77 -4.36
CA THR A 337 4.74 13.13 -3.00
C THR A 337 4.01 14.46 -2.95
N PHE A 338 3.36 14.74 -1.82
CA PHE A 338 2.82 16.07 -1.55
C PHE A 338 3.93 17.12 -1.53
N ALA A 339 5.10 16.78 -0.98
CA ALA A 339 6.27 17.66 -0.96
C ALA A 339 6.76 18.01 -2.38
N ASP A 340 6.86 17.03 -3.28
CA ASP A 340 7.26 17.26 -4.69
C ASP A 340 6.29 18.21 -5.40
N ALA A 341 4.99 17.99 -5.20
CA ALA A 341 3.94 18.81 -5.78
C ALA A 341 3.98 20.26 -5.27
N LEU A 342 4.16 20.44 -3.95
CA LEU A 342 4.23 21.76 -3.35
C LEU A 342 5.52 22.50 -3.72
N LEU A 343 6.67 21.82 -3.70
CA LEU A 343 7.96 22.37 -4.13
C LEU A 343 7.90 22.81 -5.60
N THR A 344 7.29 22.00 -6.46
CA THR A 344 7.09 22.33 -7.87
C THR A 344 6.25 23.60 -8.03
N SER A 345 5.08 23.66 -7.37
CA SER A 345 4.20 24.84 -7.39
C SER A 345 4.93 26.11 -6.91
N LEU A 346 5.64 26.04 -5.78
CA LEU A 346 6.37 27.17 -5.23
C LEU A 346 7.58 27.58 -6.09
N SER A 347 8.20 26.65 -6.82
CA SER A 347 9.32 26.95 -7.72
C SER A 347 8.90 27.80 -8.93
N LEU A 348 7.64 27.70 -9.35
CA LEU A 348 7.07 28.45 -10.48
C LEU A 348 6.65 29.87 -10.09
N SER A 349 6.45 30.13 -8.79
CA SER A 349 6.16 31.46 -8.27
C SER A 349 7.29 32.46 -8.55
N ARG A 350 6.94 33.75 -8.70
CA ARG A 350 7.95 34.83 -8.81
C ARG A 350 8.68 35.07 -7.48
N THR A 351 8.06 34.70 -6.36
CA THR A 351 8.61 34.84 -5.00
C THR A 351 9.78 33.88 -4.78
N ARG A 352 10.78 34.32 -3.99
CA ARG A 352 11.86 33.45 -3.51
C ARG A 352 11.50 32.97 -2.11
N TYR A 353 11.55 31.65 -1.90
CA TYR A 353 11.33 31.01 -0.61
C TYR A 353 12.63 30.38 -0.12
N LYS A 354 12.90 30.46 1.18
CA LYS A 354 13.95 29.67 1.81
C LYS A 354 13.46 28.24 1.95
N LEU A 355 14.33 27.27 1.70
CA LEU A 355 13.96 25.85 1.74
C LEU A 355 13.49 25.42 3.14
N ILE A 356 14.15 25.90 4.21
CA ILE A 356 13.75 25.61 5.61
C ILE A 356 12.29 26.01 5.87
N ASP A 357 11.90 27.25 5.52
CA ASP A 357 10.54 27.74 5.75
C ASP A 357 9.49 26.90 4.99
N VAL A 358 9.87 26.38 3.81
CA VAL A 358 9.00 25.53 2.99
C VAL A 358 8.89 24.12 3.56
N ILE A 359 9.97 23.55 4.08
CA ILE A 359 9.95 22.23 4.71
C ILE A 359 9.14 22.27 6.01
N ASP A 360 9.32 23.31 6.83
CA ASP A 360 8.50 23.51 8.02
C ASP A 360 7.01 23.63 7.66
N LYS A 361 6.70 24.34 6.56
CA LYS A 361 5.34 24.42 6.02
C LYS A 361 4.84 23.05 5.55
N ILE A 362 5.62 22.28 4.80
CA ILE A 362 5.27 20.92 4.35
C ILE A 362 4.95 20.01 5.54
N LEU A 363 5.81 19.99 6.56
CA LEU A 363 5.62 19.20 7.77
C LEU A 363 4.36 19.62 8.53
N SER A 364 4.09 20.93 8.61
CA SER A 364 2.85 21.46 9.20
C SER A 364 1.60 21.00 8.44
N GLU A 365 1.62 21.02 7.10
CA GLU A 365 0.49 20.55 6.28
C GLU A 365 0.29 19.05 6.42
N TYR A 366 1.35 18.24 6.42
CA TYR A 366 1.24 16.81 6.70
C TYR A 366 0.61 16.53 8.06
N ASN A 367 0.96 17.29 9.11
CA ASN A 367 0.33 17.14 10.41
C ASN A 367 -1.17 17.47 10.38
N GLN A 368 -1.55 18.56 9.69
CA GLN A 368 -2.96 18.94 9.56
C GLN A 368 -3.77 17.88 8.83
N ILE A 369 -3.34 17.46 7.64
CA ILE A 369 -4.01 16.43 6.84
C ILE A 369 -4.04 15.11 7.61
N GLY A 370 -2.94 14.79 8.30
CA GLY A 370 -2.81 13.62 9.14
C GLY A 370 -3.87 13.55 10.24
N CYS A 371 -4.17 14.68 10.90
CA CYS A 371 -5.19 14.70 11.96
C CYS A 371 -6.60 14.56 11.41
N GLU A 372 -6.91 15.19 10.27
CA GLU A 372 -8.21 14.98 9.59
C GLU A 372 -8.42 13.51 9.17
N LEU A 373 -7.37 12.85 8.66
CA LEU A 373 -7.43 11.43 8.31
C LEU A 373 -7.52 10.53 9.55
N ALA A 374 -6.82 10.87 10.62
CA ALA A 374 -6.86 10.14 11.89
C ALA A 374 -8.25 10.17 12.53
N GLU A 375 -8.90 11.34 12.55
CA GLU A 375 -10.28 11.49 13.04
C GLU A 375 -11.26 10.63 12.23
N LYS A 376 -11.19 10.70 10.89
CA LYS A 376 -12.02 9.87 10.01
C LYS A 376 -11.76 8.38 10.21
N LEU A 377 -10.50 7.97 10.36
CA LEU A 377 -10.15 6.57 10.60
C LEU A 377 -10.76 6.08 11.92
N ARG A 378 -10.69 6.89 12.99
CA ARG A 378 -11.30 6.59 14.29
C ARG A 378 -12.82 6.51 14.20
N GLU A 379 -13.46 7.43 13.46
CA GLU A 379 -14.91 7.43 13.23
C GLU A 379 -15.34 6.14 12.53
N TYR A 380 -14.71 5.80 11.39
CA TYR A 380 -15.05 4.58 10.66
C TYR A 380 -14.79 3.31 11.48
N PHE A 381 -13.70 3.26 12.24
CA PHE A 381 -13.43 2.15 13.14
C PHE A 381 -14.50 2.02 14.23
N THR A 382 -14.94 3.13 14.83
CA THR A 382 -16.02 3.13 15.83
C THR A 382 -17.31 2.57 15.24
N LEU A 383 -17.65 2.95 14.00
CA LEU A 383 -18.81 2.42 13.29
C LEU A 383 -18.67 0.91 12.97
N ILE A 384 -17.48 0.45 12.57
CA ILE A 384 -17.17 -0.98 12.38
C ILE A 384 -17.42 -1.75 13.69
N VAL A 385 -16.90 -1.24 14.80
CA VAL A 385 -17.03 -1.81 16.15
C VAL A 385 -18.51 -1.92 16.55
N LEU A 386 -19.29 -0.84 16.43
CA LEU A 386 -20.72 -0.82 16.75
C LEU A 386 -21.51 -1.87 15.93
N ASN A 387 -21.21 -2.02 14.64
CA ASN A 387 -21.85 -3.03 13.81
C ASN A 387 -21.37 -4.46 14.14
N SER A 388 -20.13 -4.64 14.63
CA SER A 388 -19.62 -5.94 15.06
C SER A 388 -20.26 -6.43 16.37
N GLU A 389 -20.56 -5.52 17.30
CA GLU A 389 -21.38 -5.80 18.50
C GLU A 389 -22.76 -6.28 18.07
N GLN A 390 -23.31 -5.64 17.03
CA GLN A 390 -24.59 -6.02 16.46
C GLN A 390 -24.59 -7.39 15.75
N CYS A 391 -23.44 -8.01 15.49
CA CYS A 391 -23.38 -9.38 14.99
C CYS A 391 -23.12 -10.39 16.12
N SER A 392 -22.31 -10.02 17.12
CA SER A 392 -21.84 -10.93 18.18
C SER A 392 -22.88 -11.18 19.28
N THR A 393 -23.63 -10.15 19.71
CA THR A 393 -24.70 -10.26 20.73
C THR A 393 -25.84 -11.21 20.32
N TYR A 394 -25.94 -11.56 19.03
CA TYR A 394 -27.05 -12.35 18.47
C TYR A 394 -26.69 -13.83 18.24
N SER A 395 -25.51 -14.24 18.69
CA SER A 395 -25.00 -15.62 18.62
C SER A 395 -25.02 -16.39 19.94
N TYR A 396 -25.16 -15.69 21.08
CA TYR A 396 -25.20 -16.30 22.41
C TYR A 396 -26.58 -16.10 23.08
N THR A 397 -27.52 -16.99 22.78
CA THR A 397 -28.64 -17.30 23.69
C THR A 397 -28.65 -18.79 23.98
N ASN A 398 -27.65 -19.24 24.75
CA ASN A 398 -27.68 -20.53 25.44
C ASN A 398 -28.16 -20.27 26.89
N PRO A 399 -29.25 -20.88 27.40
CA PRO A 399 -29.90 -20.45 28.65
C PRO A 399 -29.11 -20.66 29.96
N TYR A 400 -27.89 -21.21 29.91
CA TYR A 400 -27.18 -21.68 31.10
C TYR A 400 -25.83 -21.01 31.39
N HIS A 401 -25.43 -19.96 30.69
CA HIS A 401 -24.24 -19.18 31.07
C HIS A 401 -24.44 -17.68 30.88
N THR A 402 -24.88 -17.02 31.94
CA THR A 402 -24.79 -15.56 32.12
C THR A 402 -23.37 -15.19 32.56
N GLN A 403 -22.47 -15.05 31.60
CA GLN A 403 -21.32 -14.15 31.76
C GLN A 403 -21.42 -13.05 30.71
N LYS A 404 -21.85 -11.86 31.17
CA LYS A 404 -21.65 -10.61 30.44
C LYS A 404 -20.15 -10.35 30.36
N THR A 405 -19.50 -10.83 29.30
CA THR A 405 -18.24 -10.25 28.83
C THR A 405 -18.53 -9.51 27.55
N THR A 406 -18.62 -8.18 27.66
CA THR A 406 -18.55 -7.22 26.55
C THR A 406 -17.16 -7.33 25.91
N LYS A 407 -16.93 -8.35 25.08
CA LYS A 407 -15.67 -8.45 24.36
C LYS A 407 -15.96 -8.68 22.88
N TYR A 408 -15.62 -7.67 22.10
CA TYR A 408 -15.46 -7.71 20.65
C TYR A 408 -14.69 -8.95 20.21
N SER A 409 -14.75 -9.28 18.91
CA SER A 409 -13.85 -10.32 18.40
C SER A 409 -12.39 -9.95 18.73
N PRO A 410 -11.51 -10.92 19.05
CA PRO A 410 -10.10 -10.62 19.29
C PRO A 410 -9.44 -9.89 18.10
N SER A 411 -9.95 -10.12 16.87
CA SER A 411 -9.50 -9.43 15.66
C SER A 411 -9.86 -7.95 15.69
N THR A 412 -11.07 -7.61 16.14
CA THR A 412 -11.54 -6.23 16.28
C THR A 412 -10.78 -5.49 17.37
N GLU A 413 -10.53 -6.12 18.51
CA GLU A 413 -9.71 -5.55 19.60
C GLU A 413 -8.30 -5.21 19.10
N LEU A 414 -7.65 -6.16 18.41
CA LEU A 414 -6.31 -5.95 17.88
C LEU A 414 -6.28 -4.93 16.73
N LEU A 415 -7.30 -4.89 15.88
CA LEU A 415 -7.44 -3.87 14.85
C LEU A 415 -7.55 -2.47 15.49
N GLY A 416 -8.25 -2.34 16.61
CA GLY A 416 -8.33 -1.09 17.37
C GLY A 416 -6.98 -0.64 17.91
N GLU A 417 -6.20 -1.54 18.50
CA GLU A 417 -4.83 -1.22 18.94
C GLU A 417 -3.93 -0.77 17.77
N MET A 418 -4.10 -1.37 16.58
CA MET A 418 -3.38 -0.97 15.37
C MET A 418 -3.84 0.40 14.86
N VAL A 419 -5.13 0.73 14.92
CA VAL A 419 -5.66 2.06 14.60
C VAL A 419 -5.07 3.11 15.52
N ASP A 420 -5.11 2.88 16.84
CA ASP A 420 -4.54 3.82 17.81
C ASP A 420 -3.03 4.02 17.61
N LYS A 421 -2.31 2.94 17.27
CA LYS A 421 -0.88 3.04 16.96
C LYS A 421 -0.61 3.85 15.70
N LEU A 422 -1.39 3.67 14.63
CA LEU A 422 -1.25 4.46 13.40
C LEU A 422 -1.57 5.95 13.62
N ILE A 423 -2.61 6.25 14.40
CA ILE A 423 -2.96 7.62 14.78
C ILE A 423 -1.83 8.25 15.62
N SER A 424 -1.29 7.50 16.58
CA SER A 424 -0.15 7.95 17.40
C SER A 424 1.10 8.21 16.55
N ASP A 425 1.38 7.39 15.55
CA ASP A 425 2.49 7.63 14.62
C ASP A 425 2.29 8.93 13.85
N CYS A 426 1.05 9.34 13.60
CA CYS A 426 0.74 10.60 12.93
C CYS A 426 1.03 11.85 13.78
N ASN A 427 1.48 11.72 15.04
CA ASN A 427 1.66 12.83 16.00
C ASN A 427 0.37 13.65 16.24
N CYS A 428 -0.79 13.08 15.96
CA CYS A 428 -2.06 13.68 16.33
C CYS A 428 -2.35 13.31 17.78
N SER A 429 -2.51 14.32 18.64
CA SER A 429 -2.90 14.10 20.04
C SER A 429 -4.21 13.32 20.10
N PRO A 430 -4.37 12.42 21.09
CA PRO A 430 -5.55 11.56 21.22
C PRO A 430 -6.85 12.32 21.43
#